data_AF-L8HDS8-F1
#
_entry.id   AF-L8HDS8-F1
#
_cell.length_a   1.000
_cell.length_b   1.000
_cell.length_c   1.000
_cell.angle_alpha   90.00
_cell.angle_beta   90.00
_cell.angle_gamma   90.00
#
_symmetry.space_group_name_H-M   'P 1'
#
loop_
_entity.id
_entity.type
_entity.pdbx_description
1 polymer ?
#
loop_
_entity_poly.entity_id
_entity_poly.type
_entity_poly.pdbx_seq_one_letter_code
_entity_poly.pdbx_strand_id
1 'polypeptide(L)'
;MLAISATPSSSSSSNASTTTTTPEKHHFWLRAEAKKNERRSILLPEHVERLLQAGHHVTVERSRLRCAPDAEYQRLLKEPLRRQRLREVPFLVWRAFPLSHEPDAVEEGSWKKAPRDAIILGLKELPEDDDPIKHKHVYFAHVFKGQNGAEKVLKRYAKGGGKLWDLEFLVDDKGARVAAFSGAAGKVGMGLAFAVWAHQKLTGRPYSLPPLNTPYDSFAHMAHQMRELLDQVLSRLFPAKAKVGHDPSVIVVGSRGRSGKGAVSFSESVGIKPTEWGREQTAKGGPFPELLNYDILINAIYLLPEVRLPAFITKGMIDHTPDRSAPFTLHNPSLAFKSGIPVLGIVVVVIIIVIILMMQSSVGRKLSVFSDVSCDVTNPHSVFPIYDHLTSFVHPTECVAEQPTPLEVIAIDHLPSLVPRESSKEFGDLIVEHILQFDQTPVWSRALKLFDEKVQPFLPPSPRAAA
;
A
#
# COMPACT_ATOMS: atom_id res chain seq x y z
N MET A 1 -38.87 68.59 -8.60
CA MET A 1 -39.43 68.50 -7.24
C MET A 1 -38.48 67.68 -6.39
N LEU A 2 -38.28 68.13 -5.16
CA LEU A 2 -37.31 67.69 -4.15
C LEU A 2 -37.34 66.20 -3.76
N ALA A 3 -36.19 65.76 -3.24
CA ALA A 3 -35.93 64.49 -2.56
C ALA A 3 -36.71 64.32 -1.25
N ILE A 4 -36.99 63.06 -0.86
CA ILE A 4 -37.34 62.59 0.51
C ILE A 4 -36.79 61.15 0.60
N SER A 5 -35.66 60.90 1.29
CA SER A 5 -35.44 60.73 2.74
C SER A 5 -35.77 59.33 3.27
N ALA A 6 -34.77 58.78 3.99
CA ALA A 6 -34.67 57.44 4.57
C ALA A 6 -35.46 57.25 5.87
N THR A 7 -35.71 55.97 6.23
CA THR A 7 -35.60 55.44 7.61
C THR A 7 -35.16 53.96 7.56
N PRO A 8 -34.26 53.50 8.46
CA PRO A 8 -33.78 52.12 8.49
C PRO A 8 -34.58 51.23 9.45
N SER A 9 -34.78 49.97 9.07
CA SER A 9 -35.39 48.91 9.86
C SER A 9 -34.44 48.37 10.93
N SER A 10 -35.02 48.02 12.08
CA SER A 10 -34.37 47.50 13.27
C SER A 10 -33.70 46.14 13.04
N SER A 11 -32.40 46.07 13.38
CA SER A 11 -31.65 44.83 13.48
C SER A 11 -31.84 44.17 14.85
N SER A 12 -32.54 43.03 14.89
CA SER A 12 -32.46 42.09 16.00
C SER A 12 -31.30 41.12 15.75
N SER A 13 -30.15 41.44 16.34
CA SER A 13 -29.00 40.54 16.39
C SER A 13 -29.33 39.34 17.29
N SER A 14 -29.52 38.17 16.66
CA SER A 14 -29.54 36.89 17.35
C SER A 14 -28.12 36.57 17.85
N ASN A 15 -27.96 36.45 19.16
CA ASN A 15 -26.72 36.01 19.79
C ASN A 15 -26.44 34.55 19.39
N ALA A 16 -25.52 34.35 18.45
CA ALA A 16 -24.91 33.06 18.21
C ALA A 16 -23.99 32.72 19.38
N SER A 17 -24.53 31.99 20.37
CA SER A 17 -23.76 31.36 21.43
C SER A 17 -22.79 30.36 20.80
N THR A 18 -21.55 30.78 20.61
CA THR A 18 -20.44 29.91 20.22
C THR A 18 -20.04 29.13 21.47
N THR A 19 -20.77 28.05 21.75
CA THR A 19 -20.34 27.04 22.72
C THR A 19 -19.02 26.47 22.22
N THR A 20 -17.92 26.93 22.82
CA THR A 20 -16.60 26.35 22.70
C THR A 20 -16.64 25.01 23.44
N THR A 21 -17.10 23.97 22.75
CA THR A 21 -17.02 22.59 23.24
C THR A 21 -15.55 22.24 23.38
N THR A 22 -15.10 22.03 24.62
CA THR A 22 -13.79 21.43 24.87
C THR A 22 -13.69 20.12 24.09
N PRO A 23 -12.62 19.89 23.31
CA PRO A 23 -12.49 18.68 22.49
C PRO A 23 -12.55 17.43 23.38
N GLU A 24 -13.39 16.48 22.99
CA GLU A 24 -13.62 15.23 23.72
C GLU A 24 -12.31 14.48 23.94
N LYS A 25 -12.08 14.04 25.18
CA LYS A 25 -10.85 13.31 25.55
C LYS A 25 -11.15 11.82 25.59
N HIS A 26 -10.57 11.11 24.63
CA HIS A 26 -10.65 9.66 24.56
C HIS A 26 -9.50 8.95 25.30
N HIS A 27 -9.75 7.69 25.66
CA HIS A 27 -8.73 6.71 26.03
C HIS A 27 -8.40 5.83 24.82
N PHE A 28 -7.21 6.00 24.25
CA PHE A 28 -6.70 5.14 23.18
C PHE A 28 -5.83 4.02 23.76
N TRP A 29 -6.11 2.79 23.36
CA TRP A 29 -5.40 1.60 23.81
C TRP A 29 -4.68 0.95 22.62
N LEU A 30 -3.37 1.14 22.52
CA LEU A 30 -2.55 0.54 21.48
C LEU A 30 -2.25 -0.92 21.84
N ARG A 31 -2.96 -1.86 21.19
CA ARG A 31 -2.76 -3.30 21.44
C ARG A 31 -1.48 -3.83 20.81
N ALA A 32 -1.01 -4.97 21.30
CA ALA A 32 0.01 -5.76 20.63
C ALA A 32 -0.61 -6.56 19.46
N GLU A 33 0.16 -6.78 18.40
CA GLU A 33 -0.29 -7.55 17.24
C GLU A 33 -0.23 -9.06 17.49
N ALA A 34 -1.35 -9.75 17.25
CA ALA A 34 -1.44 -11.19 17.39
C ALA A 34 -1.01 -11.95 16.13
N LYS A 35 -1.08 -11.29 14.96
CA LYS A 35 -0.71 -11.90 13.68
C LYS A 35 0.78 -12.24 13.69
N LYS A 36 1.10 -13.51 13.42
CA LYS A 36 2.49 -13.99 13.37
C LYS A 36 3.32 -13.13 12.42
N ASN A 37 4.52 -12.76 12.86
CA ASN A 37 5.48 -11.93 12.13
C ASN A 37 5.01 -10.50 11.79
N GLU A 38 3.86 -10.04 12.29
CA GLU A 38 3.48 -8.63 12.14
C GLU A 38 4.30 -7.79 13.12
N ARG A 39 5.29 -7.08 12.58
CA ARG A 39 6.16 -6.18 13.37
C ARG A 39 5.73 -4.72 13.26
N ARG A 40 4.84 -4.36 12.34
CA ARG A 40 4.38 -2.97 12.20
C ARG A 40 3.47 -2.58 13.37
N SER A 41 3.32 -1.28 13.54
CA SER A 41 2.38 -0.69 14.51
C SER A 41 1.51 0.34 13.79
N ILE A 42 0.26 0.48 14.22
CA ILE A 42 -0.60 1.59 13.78
C ILE A 42 -0.01 2.96 14.20
N LEU A 43 0.60 3.02 15.38
CA LEU A 43 1.21 4.23 15.94
C LEU A 43 2.59 3.91 16.54
N LEU A 44 3.58 4.71 16.15
CA LEU A 44 4.91 4.78 16.78
C LEU A 44 4.93 5.80 17.93
N PRO A 45 5.98 5.83 18.79
CA PRO A 45 6.07 6.73 19.92
C PRO A 45 5.81 8.21 19.59
N GLU A 46 6.32 8.71 18.47
CA GLU A 46 6.11 10.09 18.01
C GLU A 46 4.62 10.41 17.74
N HIS A 47 3.82 9.42 17.34
CA HIS A 47 2.38 9.60 17.13
C HIS A 47 1.61 9.51 18.44
N VAL A 48 2.05 8.64 19.36
CA VAL A 48 1.51 8.56 20.71
C VAL A 48 1.75 9.88 21.45
N GLU A 49 2.91 10.50 21.27
CA GLU A 49 3.23 11.80 21.86
C GLU A 49 2.22 12.86 21.43
N ARG A 50 1.83 12.88 20.15
CA ARG A 50 0.82 13.80 19.64
C ARG A 50 -0.55 13.60 20.29
N LEU A 51 -0.96 12.35 20.54
CA LEU A 51 -2.21 12.05 21.25
C LEU A 51 -2.16 12.53 22.71
N LEU A 52 -1.03 12.30 23.40
CA LEU A 52 -0.81 12.78 24.77
C LEU A 52 -0.82 14.32 24.83
N GLN A 53 -0.13 14.99 23.90
CA GLN A 53 -0.12 16.47 23.79
C GLN A 53 -1.51 17.04 23.54
N ALA A 54 -2.35 16.34 22.77
CA ALA A 54 -3.77 16.68 22.59
C ALA A 54 -4.64 16.36 23.82
N GLY A 55 -4.07 15.82 24.89
CA GLY A 55 -4.75 15.56 26.17
C GLY A 55 -5.54 14.24 26.21
N HIS A 56 -5.33 13.34 25.26
CA HIS A 56 -5.88 11.99 25.31
C HIS A 56 -5.14 11.13 26.33
N HIS A 57 -5.86 10.19 26.94
CA HIS A 57 -5.24 9.12 27.70
C HIS A 57 -4.77 8.03 26.74
N VAL A 58 -3.55 7.54 26.88
CA VAL A 58 -3.01 6.47 26.02
C VAL A 58 -2.44 5.34 26.86
N THR A 59 -2.89 4.12 26.60
CA THR A 59 -2.32 2.88 27.13
C THR A 59 -1.63 2.13 26.00
N VAL A 60 -0.46 1.55 26.26
CA VAL A 60 0.29 0.79 25.26
C VAL A 60 0.59 -0.60 25.80
N GLU A 61 0.17 -1.64 25.08
CA GLU A 61 0.58 -3.01 25.40
C GLU A 61 2.05 -3.22 25.05
N ARG A 62 2.76 -3.93 25.93
CA ARG A 62 4.07 -4.50 25.65
C ARG A 62 3.97 -5.44 24.47
N SER A 63 4.96 -5.42 23.59
CA SER A 63 5.02 -6.33 22.44
C SER A 63 6.44 -6.75 22.15
N ARG A 64 6.66 -8.07 22.07
CA ARG A 64 7.96 -8.63 21.70
C ARG A 64 8.28 -8.51 20.21
N LEU A 65 7.27 -8.27 19.38
CA LEU A 65 7.38 -8.28 17.91
C LEU A 65 7.38 -6.87 17.30
N ARG A 66 6.78 -5.89 17.98
CA ARG A 66 6.63 -4.52 17.46
C ARG A 66 7.99 -3.91 17.12
N CYS A 67 8.07 -3.24 15.98
CA CYS A 67 9.28 -2.61 15.44
C CYS A 67 9.80 -1.43 16.27
N ALA A 68 8.94 -0.83 17.12
CA ALA A 68 9.34 0.12 18.14
C ALA A 68 9.47 -0.59 19.49
N PRO A 69 10.66 -0.62 20.11
CA PRO A 69 10.88 -1.17 21.44
C PRO A 69 9.96 -0.56 22.50
N ASP A 70 9.48 -1.39 23.43
CA ASP A 70 8.65 -0.97 24.56
C ASP A 70 9.28 0.16 25.38
N ALA A 71 10.62 0.20 25.48
CA ALA A 71 11.37 1.22 26.20
C ALA A 71 11.18 2.64 25.61
N GLU A 72 10.88 2.78 24.32
CA GLU A 72 10.56 4.08 23.72
C GLU A 72 9.19 4.58 24.20
N TYR A 73 8.16 3.73 24.17
CA TYR A 73 6.84 4.07 24.69
C TYR A 73 6.87 4.33 26.20
N GLN A 74 7.56 3.48 26.97
CA GLN A 74 7.66 3.64 28.42
C GLN A 74 8.31 4.96 28.83
N ARG A 75 9.37 5.40 28.12
CA ARG A 75 9.99 6.70 28.37
C ARG A 75 8.99 7.83 28.14
N LEU A 76 8.26 7.77 27.04
CA LEU A 76 7.24 8.76 26.70
C LEU A 76 6.08 8.82 27.71
N LEU A 77 5.59 7.66 28.17
CA LEU A 77 4.46 7.60 29.12
C LEU A 77 4.87 7.98 30.55
N LYS A 78 6.12 7.70 30.95
CA LYS A 78 6.63 8.04 32.30
C LYS A 78 7.07 9.48 32.45
N GLU A 79 7.50 10.13 31.36
CA GLU A 79 7.77 11.56 31.42
C GLU A 79 6.42 12.30 31.41
N PRO A 80 6.05 13.02 32.49
CA PRO A 80 4.95 13.97 32.38
C PRO A 80 5.27 14.90 31.20
N LEU A 81 4.26 15.38 30.48
CA LEU A 81 4.39 16.46 29.48
C LEU A 81 4.92 17.74 30.15
N ARG A 82 6.19 17.74 30.56
CA ARG A 82 6.78 18.66 31.54
C ARG A 82 7.42 19.86 30.86
N ARG A 83 7.19 20.10 29.57
CA ARG A 83 7.87 21.18 28.83
C ARG A 83 6.99 22.14 28.03
N GLN A 84 5.71 21.86 27.80
CA GLN A 84 4.86 22.78 27.01
C GLN A 84 3.92 23.65 27.86
N ARG A 85 3.60 23.26 29.10
CA ARG A 85 2.74 24.05 30.01
C ARG A 85 3.50 25.03 30.92
N LEU A 86 4.83 25.11 30.82
CA LEU A 86 5.69 25.87 31.73
C LEU A 86 6.02 27.31 31.28
N ARG A 87 5.40 27.83 30.21
CA ARG A 87 5.67 29.22 29.75
C ARG A 87 4.60 30.25 30.12
N GLU A 88 3.43 29.87 30.62
CA GLU A 88 2.32 30.83 30.76
C GLU A 88 1.49 30.76 32.05
N VAL A 89 1.94 30.09 33.13
CA VAL A 89 1.14 30.03 34.38
C VAL A 89 1.95 30.49 35.60
N PRO A 90 1.54 31.58 36.28
CA PRO A 90 2.13 32.01 37.54
C PRO A 90 2.04 30.95 38.63
N PHE A 91 3.07 30.93 39.49
CA PHE A 91 3.43 29.93 40.51
C PHE A 91 2.34 29.52 41.53
N LEU A 92 1.14 30.12 41.53
CA LEU A 92 0.16 29.98 42.62
C LEU A 92 -1.01 29.00 42.37
N VAL A 93 -1.14 28.38 41.20
CA VAL A 93 -2.23 27.42 40.89
C VAL A 93 -1.70 25.99 40.75
N TRP A 94 -0.88 25.55 41.70
CA TRP A 94 -0.30 24.20 41.73
C TRP A 94 -0.96 23.27 42.76
N ARG A 95 -2.22 23.53 43.09
CA ARG A 95 -2.97 22.70 44.03
C ARG A 95 -4.37 22.42 43.45
N ALA A 96 -4.63 21.13 43.23
CA ALA A 96 -5.94 20.52 42.93
C ALA A 96 -6.37 20.35 41.46
N PHE A 97 -5.52 19.77 40.61
CA PHE A 97 -6.03 18.84 39.60
C PHE A 97 -5.53 17.43 39.92
N PRO A 98 -6.38 16.52 40.42
CA PRO A 98 -6.07 15.10 40.35
C PRO A 98 -6.15 14.71 38.88
N LEU A 99 -4.99 14.52 38.24
CA LEU A 99 -4.89 13.76 37.01
C LEU A 99 -5.19 12.30 37.38
N SER A 100 -6.46 11.91 37.32
CA SER A 100 -6.82 10.51 37.33
C SER A 100 -6.42 9.92 35.97
N HIS A 101 -5.67 8.81 36.03
CA HIS A 101 -5.16 7.97 34.93
C HIS A 101 -3.74 8.33 34.45
N GLU A 102 -2.74 7.74 35.12
CA GLU A 102 -1.38 7.62 34.60
C GLU A 102 -1.40 6.67 33.37
N PRO A 103 -0.71 7.01 32.27
CA PRO A 103 -0.62 6.16 31.10
C PRO A 103 0.27 4.92 31.36
N ASP A 104 -0.33 3.73 31.27
CA ASP A 104 0.33 2.46 31.61
C ASP A 104 0.89 1.69 30.40
N ALA A 105 2.11 1.15 30.55
CA ALA A 105 2.61 0.09 29.69
C ALA A 105 2.21 -1.27 30.25
N VAL A 106 1.22 -1.91 29.63
CA VAL A 106 0.51 -3.10 30.15
C VAL A 106 0.89 -4.39 29.41
N GLU A 107 0.44 -5.54 29.90
CA GLU A 107 0.73 -6.84 29.28
C GLU A 107 0.05 -7.03 27.93
N GLU A 108 0.65 -7.86 27.07
CA GLU A 108 0.09 -8.26 25.77
C GLU A 108 -1.29 -8.91 25.93
N GLY A 109 -2.27 -8.49 25.12
CA GLY A 109 -3.63 -9.04 25.13
C GLY A 109 -4.52 -8.53 26.29
N SER A 110 -4.02 -7.65 27.14
CA SER A 110 -4.76 -7.09 28.27
C SER A 110 -5.93 -6.17 27.86
N TRP A 111 -5.99 -5.74 26.60
CA TRP A 111 -7.10 -4.96 26.04
C TRP A 111 -8.48 -5.61 26.26
N LYS A 112 -8.56 -6.94 26.33
CA LYS A 112 -9.81 -7.66 26.65
C LYS A 112 -10.42 -7.22 27.99
N LYS A 113 -9.57 -6.77 28.92
CA LYS A 113 -9.92 -6.28 30.27
C LYS A 113 -9.89 -4.76 30.37
N ALA A 114 -9.56 -4.04 29.29
CA ALA A 114 -9.55 -2.57 29.28
C ALA A 114 -10.90 -1.98 29.67
N PRO A 115 -10.94 -0.73 30.18
CA PRO A 115 -12.17 0.03 30.38
C PRO A 115 -13.07 -0.01 29.13
N ARG A 116 -14.40 -0.03 29.33
CA ARG A 116 -15.37 -0.24 28.25
C ARG A 116 -15.32 0.87 27.19
N ASP A 117 -15.00 2.08 27.62
CA ASP A 117 -14.90 3.30 26.82
C ASP A 117 -13.55 3.44 26.09
N ALA A 118 -12.57 2.58 26.37
CA ALA A 118 -11.30 2.57 25.65
C ALA A 118 -11.50 2.19 24.17
N ILE A 119 -10.79 2.91 23.30
CA ILE A 119 -10.73 2.65 21.86
C ILE A 119 -9.47 1.84 21.56
N ILE A 120 -9.66 0.59 21.17
CA ILE A 120 -8.57 -0.34 20.91
C ILE A 120 -8.02 -0.12 19.50
N LEU A 121 -6.78 0.35 19.42
CA LEU A 121 -6.05 0.60 18.19
C LEU A 121 -5.12 -0.58 17.89
N GLY A 122 -5.21 -1.11 16.67
CA GLY A 122 -4.30 -2.13 16.16
C GLY A 122 -4.21 -2.07 14.64
N LEU A 123 -3.37 -2.93 14.06
CA LEU A 123 -3.17 -2.98 12.63
C LEU A 123 -3.84 -4.18 11.99
N LYS A 124 -3.62 -5.39 12.50
CA LYS A 124 -4.11 -6.63 11.86
C LYS A 124 -5.33 -7.21 12.56
N GLU A 125 -5.82 -8.32 12.04
CA GLU A 125 -6.94 -9.05 12.59
C GLU A 125 -6.74 -9.43 14.07
N LEU A 126 -7.84 -9.56 14.82
CA LEU A 126 -7.83 -10.06 16.19
C LEU A 126 -7.54 -11.57 16.22
N PRO A 127 -7.05 -12.11 17.35
CA PRO A 127 -6.95 -13.56 17.52
C PRO A 127 -8.27 -14.27 17.21
N GLU A 128 -8.17 -15.43 16.56
CA GLU A 128 -9.28 -16.33 16.36
C GLU A 128 -9.73 -16.88 17.72
N ASP A 129 -10.96 -16.54 18.11
CA ASP A 129 -11.53 -16.76 19.43
C ASP A 129 -13.06 -16.63 19.32
N ASP A 130 -13.79 -17.09 20.33
CA ASP A 130 -15.26 -16.99 20.48
C ASP A 130 -15.69 -15.90 21.49
N ASP A 131 -14.72 -15.27 22.17
CA ASP A 131 -14.97 -14.18 23.13
C ASP A 131 -15.75 -13.01 22.48
N PRO A 132 -16.84 -12.52 23.13
CA PRO A 132 -17.55 -11.33 22.68
C PRO A 132 -16.65 -10.10 22.65
N ILE A 133 -16.74 -9.30 21.58
CA ILE A 133 -15.97 -8.07 21.45
C ILE A 133 -16.84 -6.90 21.94
N LYS A 134 -16.46 -6.31 23.08
CA LYS A 134 -17.25 -5.29 23.79
C LYS A 134 -16.78 -3.85 23.55
N HIS A 135 -15.58 -3.67 23.03
CA HIS A 135 -14.93 -2.35 22.88
C HIS A 135 -15.14 -1.73 21.50
N LYS A 136 -14.77 -0.46 21.39
CA LYS A 136 -14.55 0.23 20.11
C LYS A 136 -13.19 -0.18 19.56
N HIS A 137 -13.10 -0.53 18.29
CA HIS A 137 -11.86 -0.98 17.65
C HIS A 137 -11.56 -0.23 16.35
N VAL A 138 -10.27 0.02 16.10
CA VAL A 138 -9.75 0.53 14.82
C VAL A 138 -8.59 -0.38 14.37
N TYR A 139 -8.78 -1.17 13.30
CA TYR A 139 -7.77 -2.04 12.69
C TYR A 139 -8.21 -2.53 11.29
N PHE A 140 -7.33 -3.18 10.53
CA PHE A 140 -7.71 -3.91 9.31
C PHE A 140 -8.35 -5.24 9.69
N ALA A 141 -9.68 -5.32 9.68
CA ALA A 141 -10.38 -6.53 10.10
C ALA A 141 -10.52 -7.55 8.97
N HIS A 142 -10.60 -7.08 7.73
CA HIS A 142 -10.78 -7.92 6.55
C HIS A 142 -12.03 -8.81 6.67
N VAL A 143 -13.17 -8.22 7.05
CA VAL A 143 -14.44 -8.96 7.26
C VAL A 143 -15.61 -8.46 6.42
N PHE A 144 -15.42 -7.48 5.53
CA PHE A 144 -16.52 -6.87 4.77
C PHE A 144 -16.66 -7.32 3.31
N LYS A 145 -15.71 -8.08 2.77
CA LYS A 145 -15.64 -8.55 1.37
C LYS A 145 -15.85 -10.06 1.22
N GLY A 146 -16.56 -10.70 2.17
CA GLY A 146 -16.83 -12.14 2.12
C GLY A 146 -15.62 -13.03 2.44
N GLN A 147 -14.65 -12.50 3.18
CA GLN A 147 -13.47 -13.26 3.59
C GLN A 147 -13.86 -14.45 4.48
N ASN A 148 -13.08 -15.52 4.42
CA ASN A 148 -13.26 -16.67 5.30
C ASN A 148 -13.14 -16.26 6.77
N GLY A 149 -14.04 -16.75 7.63
CA GLY A 149 -14.10 -16.38 9.05
C GLY A 149 -14.75 -15.02 9.37
N ALA A 150 -15.12 -14.22 8.37
CA ALA A 150 -15.73 -12.89 8.57
C ALA A 150 -16.98 -12.92 9.46
N GLU A 151 -17.90 -13.87 9.20
CA GLU A 151 -19.11 -14.01 10.02
C GLU A 151 -18.81 -14.27 11.49
N LYS A 152 -17.78 -15.08 11.78
CA LYS A 152 -17.40 -15.41 13.16
C LYS A 152 -17.01 -14.15 13.92
N VAL A 153 -16.22 -13.28 13.28
CA VAL A 153 -15.82 -11.99 13.86
C VAL A 153 -17.02 -11.07 14.05
N LEU A 154 -17.91 -10.95 13.07
CA LEU A 154 -19.11 -10.11 13.16
C LEU A 154 -20.08 -10.60 14.26
N LYS A 155 -20.24 -11.92 14.42
CA LYS A 155 -21.01 -12.52 15.53
C LYS A 155 -20.42 -12.18 16.90
N ARG A 156 -19.09 -12.11 17.04
CA ARG A 156 -18.45 -11.68 18.29
C ARG A 156 -18.74 -10.22 18.63
N TYR A 157 -18.73 -9.34 17.63
CA TYR A 157 -19.15 -7.95 17.80
C TYR A 157 -20.63 -7.84 18.18
N ALA A 158 -21.50 -8.56 17.48
CA ALA A 158 -22.94 -8.59 17.76
C ALA A 158 -23.23 -9.03 19.20
N LYS A 159 -22.54 -10.07 19.68
CA LYS A 159 -22.67 -10.59 21.05
C LYS A 159 -22.13 -9.63 22.11
N GLY A 160 -21.04 -8.91 21.83
CA GLY A 160 -20.38 -8.04 22.81
C GLY A 160 -20.87 -6.59 22.82
N GLY A 161 -21.55 -6.14 21.75
CA GLY A 161 -21.99 -4.77 21.57
C GLY A 161 -20.86 -3.78 21.27
N GLY A 162 -19.68 -4.27 20.90
CA GLY A 162 -18.55 -3.45 20.46
C GLY A 162 -18.79 -2.84 19.07
N LYS A 163 -17.87 -1.97 18.65
CA LYS A 163 -17.91 -1.28 17.36
C LYS A 163 -16.57 -1.42 16.63
N LEU A 164 -16.61 -1.38 15.30
CA LEU A 164 -15.43 -1.45 14.44
C LEU A 164 -15.41 -0.31 13.43
N TRP A 165 -14.28 0.37 13.37
CA TRP A 165 -13.88 1.25 12.27
C TRP A 165 -12.75 0.56 11.52
N ASP A 166 -13.09 -0.18 10.47
CA ASP A 166 -12.10 -0.91 9.68
C ASP A 166 -11.22 0.08 8.90
N LEU A 167 -9.90 0.03 9.14
CA LEU A 167 -8.91 0.91 8.51
C LEU A 167 -8.95 0.84 6.97
N GLU A 168 -9.38 -0.29 6.40
CA GLU A 168 -9.51 -0.45 4.96
C GLU A 168 -10.57 0.48 4.35
N PHE A 169 -11.58 0.85 5.14
CA PHE A 169 -12.75 1.62 4.71
C PHE A 169 -12.79 3.04 5.29
N LEU A 170 -11.71 3.48 5.95
CA LEU A 170 -11.51 4.89 6.25
C LEU A 170 -11.12 5.63 4.96
N VAL A 171 -12.13 6.15 4.28
CA VAL A 171 -12.00 6.84 2.99
C VAL A 171 -12.46 8.30 3.07
N ASP A 172 -11.83 9.16 2.28
CA ASP A 172 -12.25 10.55 2.09
C ASP A 172 -13.58 10.66 1.29
N ASP A 173 -13.99 11.88 0.99
CA ASP A 173 -15.19 12.19 0.20
C ASP A 173 -15.13 11.66 -1.25
N LYS A 174 -13.93 11.40 -1.76
CA LYS A 174 -13.69 10.86 -3.10
C LYS A 174 -13.52 9.34 -3.11
N GLY A 175 -13.66 8.68 -1.95
CA GLY A 175 -13.48 7.24 -1.79
C GLY A 175 -12.02 6.79 -1.72
N ALA A 176 -11.05 7.71 -1.60
CA ALA A 176 -9.65 7.34 -1.43
C ALA A 176 -9.33 7.06 0.05
N ARG A 177 -8.61 5.96 0.31
CA ARG A 177 -8.18 5.62 1.68
C ARG A 177 -7.32 6.72 2.31
N VAL A 178 -7.67 7.16 3.50
CA VAL A 178 -6.98 8.23 4.23
C VAL A 178 -5.58 7.83 4.68
N ALA A 179 -5.38 6.55 5.05
CA ALA A 179 -4.08 5.99 5.39
C ALA A 179 -3.89 4.65 4.67
N ALA A 180 -2.69 4.42 4.13
CA ALA A 180 -2.33 3.17 3.46
C ALA A 180 -0.81 2.99 3.41
N PHE A 181 -0.36 1.73 3.39
CA PHE A 181 1.06 1.38 3.23
C PHE A 181 1.57 1.39 1.79
N SER A 182 0.80 1.94 0.85
CA SER A 182 1.10 1.86 -0.59
C SER A 182 2.45 2.50 -0.94
N GLY A 183 2.78 3.65 -0.34
CA GLY A 183 4.08 4.30 -0.53
C GLY A 183 5.25 3.38 -0.18
N ALA A 184 5.29 2.87 1.05
CA ALA A 184 6.23 1.85 1.50
C ALA A 184 6.25 0.60 0.61
N ALA A 185 5.09 0.08 0.18
CA ALA A 185 5.02 -1.09 -0.69
C ALA A 185 5.76 -0.86 -2.01
N GLY A 186 5.62 0.33 -2.60
CA GLY A 186 6.35 0.71 -3.81
C GLY A 186 7.86 0.75 -3.61
N LYS A 187 8.33 1.31 -2.49
CA LYS A 187 9.76 1.36 -2.15
C LYS A 187 10.35 -0.05 -2.03
N VAL A 188 9.69 -0.91 -1.25
CA VAL A 188 10.15 -2.29 -1.04
C VAL A 188 10.09 -3.10 -2.34
N GLY A 189 9.01 -2.98 -3.12
CA GLY A 189 8.88 -3.68 -4.40
C GLY A 189 10.01 -3.33 -5.38
N MET A 190 10.34 -2.03 -5.49
CA MET A 190 11.49 -1.57 -6.28
C MET A 190 12.81 -2.12 -5.75
N GLY A 191 13.04 -2.06 -4.43
CA GLY A 191 14.27 -2.57 -3.83
C GLY A 191 14.45 -4.08 -4.04
N LEU A 192 13.39 -4.89 -3.89
CA LEU A 192 13.45 -6.31 -4.22
C LEU A 192 13.71 -6.55 -5.70
N ALA A 193 13.13 -5.74 -6.59
CA ALA A 193 13.39 -5.87 -8.01
C ALA A 193 14.87 -5.61 -8.37
N PHE A 194 15.52 -4.63 -7.73
CA PHE A 194 16.97 -4.43 -7.87
C PHE A 194 17.78 -5.63 -7.36
N ALA A 195 17.43 -6.18 -6.20
CA ALA A 195 18.10 -7.35 -5.64
C ALA A 195 18.00 -8.56 -6.58
N VAL A 196 16.81 -8.82 -7.12
CA VAL A 196 16.57 -9.91 -8.07
C VAL A 196 17.35 -9.72 -9.36
N TRP A 197 17.27 -8.52 -9.96
CA TRP A 197 17.98 -8.21 -11.19
C TRP A 197 19.49 -8.37 -11.01
N ALA A 198 20.05 -7.83 -9.94
CA ALA A 198 21.47 -7.92 -9.67
C ALA A 198 21.93 -9.37 -9.46
N HIS A 199 21.14 -10.17 -8.72
CA HIS A 199 21.41 -11.61 -8.57
C HIS A 199 21.48 -12.31 -9.94
N GLN A 200 20.50 -12.09 -10.81
CA GLN A 200 20.50 -12.68 -12.16
C GLN A 200 21.74 -12.26 -12.95
N LYS A 201 22.14 -10.99 -12.90
CA LYS A 201 23.33 -10.50 -13.62
C LYS A 201 24.64 -11.05 -13.07
N LEU A 202 24.75 -11.25 -11.76
CA LEU A 202 25.95 -11.80 -11.13
C LEU A 202 26.10 -13.31 -11.33
N THR A 203 24.99 -14.04 -11.39
CA THR A 203 24.98 -15.52 -11.39
C THR A 203 24.65 -16.15 -12.75
N GLY A 204 23.95 -15.42 -13.62
CA GLY A 204 23.40 -15.95 -14.87
C GLY A 204 22.26 -16.96 -14.67
N ARG A 205 21.64 -17.01 -13.48
CA ARG A 205 20.62 -17.99 -13.11
C ARG A 205 19.32 -17.30 -12.64
N PRO A 206 18.17 -18.01 -12.69
CA PRO A 206 16.98 -17.65 -11.94
C PRO A 206 17.30 -17.35 -10.47
N TYR A 207 16.46 -16.55 -9.85
CA TYR A 207 16.68 -16.05 -8.51
C TYR A 207 16.74 -17.17 -7.47
N SER A 208 17.75 -17.09 -6.60
CA SER A 208 17.95 -18.03 -5.50
C SER A 208 18.56 -17.34 -4.28
N LEU A 209 18.07 -16.14 -3.93
CA LEU A 209 18.47 -15.54 -2.64
C LEU A 209 17.81 -16.28 -1.47
N PRO A 210 18.44 -16.25 -0.29
CA PRO A 210 17.85 -16.81 0.91
C PRO A 210 16.50 -16.16 1.24
N PRO A 211 15.66 -16.84 2.05
CA PRO A 211 14.45 -16.25 2.61
C PRO A 211 14.70 -14.86 3.19
N LEU A 212 13.86 -13.90 2.83
CA LEU A 212 13.86 -12.52 3.34
C LEU A 212 13.28 -12.48 4.76
N ASN A 213 13.95 -13.15 5.70
CA ASN A 213 13.51 -13.32 7.08
C ASN A 213 13.95 -12.18 8.01
N THR A 214 14.86 -11.33 7.55
CA THR A 214 15.44 -10.22 8.32
C THR A 214 14.97 -8.90 7.71
N PRO A 215 14.15 -8.11 8.44
CA PRO A 215 13.75 -6.80 7.97
C PRO A 215 14.95 -5.85 7.84
N TYR A 216 14.85 -4.87 6.94
CA TYR A 216 15.77 -3.74 6.91
C TYR A 216 15.42 -2.73 8.00
N ASP A 217 16.44 -2.04 8.51
CA ASP A 217 16.26 -0.99 9.52
C ASP A 217 15.54 0.25 8.97
N SER A 218 15.82 0.59 7.71
CA SER A 218 15.27 1.76 7.02
C SER A 218 15.29 1.59 5.50
N PHE A 219 14.50 2.39 4.77
CA PHE A 219 14.57 2.55 3.33
C PHE A 219 15.93 3.08 2.89
N ALA A 220 16.57 3.94 3.69
CA ALA A 220 17.93 4.41 3.41
C ALA A 220 18.96 3.28 3.49
N HIS A 221 18.86 2.42 4.52
CA HIS A 221 19.71 1.23 4.63
C HIS A 221 19.48 0.28 3.44
N MET A 222 18.22 0.03 3.08
CA MET A 222 17.88 -0.78 1.91
C MET A 222 18.45 -0.19 0.62
N ALA A 223 18.28 1.12 0.39
CA ALA A 223 18.79 1.81 -0.80
C ALA A 223 20.32 1.75 -0.90
N HIS A 224 21.03 1.94 0.22
CA HIS A 224 22.48 1.78 0.27
C HIS A 224 22.91 0.36 -0.13
N GLN A 225 22.28 -0.68 0.44
CA GLN A 225 22.58 -2.07 0.06
C GLN A 225 22.29 -2.33 -1.43
N MET A 226 21.22 -1.77 -1.98
CA MET A 226 20.90 -1.94 -3.41
C MET A 226 21.93 -1.24 -4.30
N ARG A 227 22.37 -0.04 -3.95
CA ARG A 227 23.43 0.66 -4.70
C ARG A 227 24.74 -0.13 -4.70
N GLU A 228 25.16 -0.64 -3.53
CA GLU A 228 26.35 -1.48 -3.41
C GLU A 228 26.26 -2.74 -4.29
N LEU A 229 25.09 -3.39 -4.29
CA LEU A 229 24.85 -4.59 -5.09
C LEU A 229 24.89 -4.30 -6.59
N LEU A 230 24.31 -3.18 -7.03
CA LEU A 230 24.38 -2.74 -8.42
C LEU A 230 25.81 -2.38 -8.83
N ASP A 231 26.59 -1.73 -7.95
CA ASP A 231 28.01 -1.44 -8.19
C ASP A 231 28.86 -2.69 -8.36
N GLN A 232 28.54 -3.77 -7.64
CA GLN A 232 29.17 -5.09 -7.83
C GLN A 232 28.86 -5.68 -9.20
N VAL A 233 27.61 -5.59 -9.66
CA VAL A 233 27.21 -6.00 -11.02
C VAL A 233 28.04 -5.24 -12.05
N LEU A 234 28.09 -3.92 -11.94
CA LEU A 234 28.81 -3.07 -12.87
C LEU A 234 30.32 -3.40 -12.89
N SER A 235 30.92 -3.55 -11.71
CA SER A 235 32.35 -3.85 -11.60
C SER A 235 32.72 -5.22 -12.17
N ARG A 236 31.83 -6.22 -12.05
CA ARG A 236 32.03 -7.57 -12.58
C ARG A 236 31.85 -7.64 -14.09
N LEU A 237 30.82 -6.98 -14.62
CA LEU A 237 30.44 -7.10 -16.03
C LEU A 237 31.12 -6.06 -16.92
N PHE A 238 31.51 -4.90 -16.37
CA PHE A 238 32.09 -3.77 -17.09
C PHE A 238 33.36 -3.26 -16.38
N PRO A 239 34.47 -4.02 -16.42
CA PRO A 239 35.70 -3.69 -15.68
C PRO A 239 36.47 -2.44 -16.17
N ALA A 240 36.01 -1.75 -17.23
CA ALA A 240 36.58 -0.49 -17.72
C ALA A 240 35.85 0.73 -17.13
N LYS A 241 36.54 1.88 -16.98
CA LYS A 241 36.12 3.12 -16.28
C LYS A 241 34.77 3.78 -16.69
N ALA A 242 33.96 3.17 -17.55
CA ALA A 242 32.62 3.65 -17.89
C ALA A 242 31.57 2.94 -17.02
N LYS A 243 31.32 3.43 -15.80
CA LYS A 243 30.14 3.02 -15.01
C LYS A 243 28.85 3.67 -15.53
N VAL A 244 28.96 4.79 -16.24
CA VAL A 244 27.84 5.59 -16.73
C VAL A 244 27.16 4.87 -17.90
N GLY A 245 25.84 4.65 -17.80
CA GLY A 245 25.03 4.07 -18.88
C GLY A 245 24.79 2.55 -18.79
N HIS A 246 25.26 1.90 -17.72
CA HIS A 246 25.15 0.45 -17.52
C HIS A 246 24.19 0.02 -16.40
N ASP A 247 23.59 0.99 -15.68
CA ASP A 247 22.51 0.70 -14.72
C ASP A 247 21.28 0.09 -15.43
N PRO A 248 20.43 -0.69 -14.70
CA PRO A 248 19.23 -1.27 -15.30
C PRO A 248 18.27 -0.20 -15.82
N SER A 249 17.66 -0.45 -16.98
CA SER A 249 16.53 0.36 -17.41
C SER A 249 15.26 -0.03 -16.64
N VAL A 250 14.67 0.94 -15.94
CA VAL A 250 13.52 0.72 -15.06
C VAL A 250 12.30 1.45 -15.60
N ILE A 251 11.14 0.82 -15.52
CA ILE A 251 9.84 1.45 -15.77
C ILE A 251 8.89 1.23 -14.60
N VAL A 252 8.18 2.29 -14.21
CA VAL A 252 7.12 2.26 -13.19
C VAL A 252 5.80 2.63 -13.86
N VAL A 253 4.89 1.66 -13.94
CA VAL A 253 3.54 1.85 -14.46
C VAL A 253 2.60 2.16 -13.29
N GLY A 254 1.85 3.26 -13.39
CA GLY A 254 1.07 3.81 -12.26
C GLY A 254 1.86 4.78 -11.39
N SER A 255 2.86 5.48 -11.95
CA SER A 255 3.84 6.28 -11.20
C SER A 255 3.22 7.41 -10.36
N ARG A 256 2.07 7.96 -10.78
CA ARG A 256 1.38 9.06 -10.08
C ARG A 256 0.67 8.63 -8.79
N GLY A 257 0.42 7.33 -8.59
CA GLY A 257 -0.20 6.79 -7.37
C GLY A 257 0.75 6.76 -6.18
N ARG A 258 0.25 6.48 -4.97
CA ARG A 258 1.09 6.36 -3.75
C ARG A 258 2.19 5.31 -3.90
N SER A 259 1.84 4.11 -4.38
CA SER A 259 2.82 3.04 -4.63
C SER A 259 3.82 3.43 -5.72
N GLY A 260 3.34 4.00 -6.82
CA GLY A 260 4.19 4.46 -7.92
C GLY A 260 5.21 5.50 -7.46
N LYS A 261 4.76 6.54 -6.75
CA LYS A 261 5.64 7.57 -6.16
C LYS A 261 6.67 6.98 -5.20
N GLY A 262 6.26 6.00 -4.39
CA GLY A 262 7.17 5.23 -3.54
C GLY A 262 8.27 4.55 -4.35
N ALA A 263 7.91 3.77 -5.37
CA ALA A 263 8.84 3.08 -6.26
C ALA A 263 9.79 4.05 -7.00
N VAL A 264 9.27 5.17 -7.51
CA VAL A 264 10.06 6.21 -8.17
C VAL A 264 11.06 6.82 -7.19
N SER A 265 10.59 7.28 -6.01
CA SER A 265 11.45 7.90 -5.00
C SER A 265 12.58 6.98 -4.52
N PHE A 266 12.31 5.68 -4.40
CA PHE A 266 13.33 4.70 -3.99
C PHE A 266 14.34 4.43 -5.12
N SER A 267 13.87 4.35 -6.37
CA SER A 267 14.78 4.22 -7.51
C SER A 267 15.74 5.42 -7.60
N GLU A 268 15.21 6.63 -7.42
CA GLU A 268 16.02 7.85 -7.41
C GLU A 268 17.01 7.90 -6.25
N SER A 269 16.65 7.39 -5.05
CA SER A 269 17.58 7.31 -3.93
C SER A 269 18.71 6.30 -4.14
N VAL A 270 18.53 5.33 -5.04
CA VAL A 270 19.58 4.41 -5.54
C VAL A 270 20.36 5.02 -6.72
N GLY A 271 19.98 6.21 -7.18
CA GLY A 271 20.64 6.93 -8.28
C GLY A 271 20.15 6.56 -9.68
N ILE A 272 19.02 5.85 -9.79
CA ILE A 272 18.43 5.42 -11.07
C ILE A 272 17.13 6.16 -11.31
N LYS A 273 17.05 6.95 -12.39
CA LYS A 273 15.81 7.61 -12.79
C LYS A 273 14.95 6.64 -13.62
N PRO A 274 13.76 6.22 -13.14
CA PRO A 274 12.91 5.32 -13.90
C PRO A 274 12.14 6.05 -15.01
N THR A 275 11.70 5.31 -16.02
CA THR A 275 10.62 5.77 -16.91
C THR A 275 9.30 5.69 -16.16
N GLU A 276 8.52 6.76 -16.22
CA GLU A 276 7.26 6.88 -15.52
C GLU A 276 6.07 6.80 -16.47
N TRP A 277 5.17 5.85 -16.23
CA TRP A 277 3.92 5.71 -16.98
C TRP A 277 2.72 6.00 -16.08
N GLY A 278 1.83 6.83 -16.59
CA GLY A 278 0.51 7.11 -16.03
C GLY A 278 -0.60 6.83 -17.04
N ARG A 279 -1.78 7.39 -16.77
CA ARG A 279 -2.99 7.18 -17.60
C ARG A 279 -2.81 7.59 -19.05
N GLU A 280 -2.00 8.61 -19.33
CA GLU A 280 -1.74 9.11 -20.68
C GLU A 280 -1.07 8.03 -21.55
N GLN A 281 -0.05 7.34 -21.01
CA GLN A 281 0.69 6.30 -21.72
C GLN A 281 -0.14 5.02 -21.86
N THR A 282 -0.99 4.72 -20.87
CA THR A 282 -1.81 3.50 -20.87
C THR A 282 -3.17 3.67 -21.56
N ALA A 283 -3.49 4.86 -22.08
CA ALA A 283 -4.83 5.20 -22.58
C ALA A 283 -5.27 4.36 -23.78
N LYS A 284 -4.35 3.93 -24.65
CA LYS A 284 -4.66 3.10 -25.84
C LYS A 284 -5.21 1.71 -25.51
N GLY A 285 -5.10 1.26 -24.25
CA GLY A 285 -5.32 -0.12 -23.86
C GLY A 285 -4.17 -1.02 -24.36
N GLY A 286 -3.82 -2.04 -23.57
CA GLY A 286 -2.76 -2.97 -23.96
C GLY A 286 -3.11 -3.83 -25.19
N PRO A 287 -2.18 -4.67 -25.68
CA PRO A 287 -0.85 -4.92 -25.11
C PRO A 287 0.16 -3.80 -25.39
N PHE A 288 1.21 -3.76 -24.56
CA PHE A 288 2.34 -2.83 -24.68
C PHE A 288 3.66 -3.62 -24.82
N PRO A 289 4.01 -4.10 -26.03
CA PRO A 289 5.29 -4.78 -26.28
C PRO A 289 6.52 -3.97 -25.86
N GLU A 290 6.42 -2.65 -25.88
CA GLU A 290 7.47 -1.73 -25.45
C GLU A 290 7.86 -1.91 -23.96
N LEU A 291 7.00 -2.47 -23.11
CA LEU A 291 7.32 -2.81 -21.72
C LEU A 291 8.41 -3.90 -21.62
N LEU A 292 8.55 -4.76 -22.65
CA LEU A 292 9.54 -5.83 -22.69
C LEU A 292 10.98 -5.33 -22.93
N ASN A 293 11.14 -4.06 -23.30
CA ASN A 293 12.43 -3.43 -23.58
C ASN A 293 13.14 -2.86 -22.33
N TYR A 294 12.50 -2.94 -21.17
CA TYR A 294 13.09 -2.55 -19.88
C TYR A 294 13.82 -3.71 -19.23
N ASP A 295 14.74 -3.49 -18.29
CA ASP A 295 15.29 -4.55 -17.46
C ASP A 295 14.32 -4.95 -16.34
N ILE A 296 13.70 -3.93 -15.74
CA ILE A 296 12.82 -4.03 -14.57
C ILE A 296 11.51 -3.29 -14.84
N LEU A 297 10.38 -3.96 -14.60
CA LEU A 297 9.04 -3.38 -14.65
C LEU A 297 8.40 -3.43 -13.26
N ILE A 298 7.95 -2.29 -12.76
CA ILE A 298 7.13 -2.19 -11.55
C ILE A 298 5.68 -1.88 -11.94
N ASN A 299 4.75 -2.75 -11.57
CA ASN A 299 3.32 -2.43 -11.62
C ASN A 299 2.86 -1.82 -10.29
N ALA A 300 2.36 -0.59 -10.35
CA ALA A 300 1.77 0.15 -9.24
C ALA A 300 0.33 0.61 -9.57
N ILE A 301 -0.34 -0.01 -10.55
CA ILE A 301 -1.73 0.26 -10.87
C ILE A 301 -2.64 -0.55 -9.94
N TYR A 302 -3.47 0.17 -9.19
CA TYR A 302 -4.65 -0.41 -8.57
C TYR A 302 -5.85 -0.30 -9.51
N LEU A 303 -6.35 -1.44 -9.99
CA LEU A 303 -7.56 -1.50 -10.82
C LEU A 303 -8.77 -1.71 -9.92
N LEU A 304 -9.82 -0.92 -10.16
CA LEU A 304 -11.11 -1.16 -9.53
C LEU A 304 -11.74 -2.43 -10.13
N PRO A 305 -12.47 -3.23 -9.34
CA PRO A 305 -13.07 -4.49 -9.79
C PRO A 305 -14.02 -4.36 -10.98
N GLU A 306 -14.52 -3.16 -11.28
CA GLU A 306 -15.43 -2.87 -12.39
C GLU A 306 -14.68 -2.44 -13.67
N VAL A 307 -13.42 -2.04 -13.55
CA VAL A 307 -12.61 -1.59 -14.68
C VAL A 307 -12.14 -2.80 -15.48
N ARG A 308 -12.34 -2.75 -16.81
CA ARG A 308 -11.87 -3.76 -17.76
C ARG A 308 -10.89 -3.09 -18.70
N LEU A 309 -9.64 -3.51 -18.66
CA LEU A 309 -8.62 -3.10 -19.61
C LEU A 309 -8.04 -4.35 -20.29
N PRO A 310 -7.64 -4.25 -21.56
CA PRO A 310 -6.85 -5.30 -22.20
C PRO A 310 -5.56 -5.56 -21.39
N ALA A 311 -5.06 -6.79 -21.45
CA ALA A 311 -3.78 -7.15 -20.84
C ALA A 311 -2.65 -6.26 -21.38
N PHE A 312 -1.81 -5.75 -20.49
CA PHE A 312 -0.65 -4.91 -20.81
C PHE A 312 0.51 -5.77 -21.31
N ILE A 313 0.71 -6.94 -20.69
CA ILE A 313 1.63 -7.99 -21.15
C ILE A 313 0.86 -9.31 -21.14
N THR A 314 1.07 -10.15 -22.15
CA THR A 314 0.49 -11.50 -22.22
C THR A 314 1.58 -12.56 -22.12
N LYS A 315 1.21 -13.77 -21.71
CA LYS A 315 2.12 -14.92 -21.71
C LYS A 315 2.70 -15.20 -23.10
N GLY A 316 1.88 -15.06 -24.15
CA GLY A 316 2.36 -15.09 -25.53
C GLY A 316 3.54 -14.15 -25.75
N MET A 317 3.42 -12.87 -25.39
CA MET A 317 4.52 -11.92 -25.58
C MET A 317 5.83 -12.30 -24.86
N ILE A 318 5.74 -13.09 -23.76
CA ILE A 318 6.89 -13.55 -22.99
C ILE A 318 7.53 -14.80 -23.62
N ASP A 319 6.72 -15.75 -24.08
CA ASP A 319 7.14 -17.09 -24.51
C ASP A 319 7.71 -17.16 -25.94
N HIS A 320 7.48 -16.15 -26.79
CA HIS A 320 7.98 -16.17 -28.17
C HIS A 320 9.51 -16.08 -28.19
N THR A 321 10.14 -17.24 -28.32
CA THR A 321 11.49 -17.40 -28.88
C THR A 321 11.29 -17.54 -30.39
N PRO A 322 11.97 -16.77 -31.26
CA PRO A 322 11.82 -16.98 -32.70
C PRO A 322 12.27 -18.40 -33.05
N ASP A 323 11.35 -19.24 -33.53
CA ASP A 323 11.73 -20.50 -34.15
C ASP A 323 12.51 -20.18 -35.43
N ARG A 324 13.83 -20.37 -35.40
CA ARG A 324 14.70 -20.19 -36.57
C ARG A 324 14.61 -21.35 -37.57
N SER A 325 13.80 -22.38 -37.29
CA SER A 325 13.75 -23.62 -38.08
C SER A 325 12.46 -23.84 -38.88
N ALA A 326 11.43 -23.01 -38.71
CA ALA A 326 10.22 -23.11 -39.52
C ALA A 326 10.36 -22.32 -40.85
N PRO A 327 10.44 -22.98 -42.02
CA PRO A 327 10.31 -22.26 -43.29
C PRO A 327 8.90 -21.69 -43.38
N PHE A 328 8.81 -20.36 -43.48
CA PHE A 328 7.55 -19.65 -43.70
C PHE A 328 6.91 -20.18 -45.00
N THR A 329 5.87 -21.00 -44.87
CA THR A 329 5.16 -21.56 -46.01
C THR A 329 3.99 -20.64 -46.32
N LEU A 330 4.10 -19.83 -47.38
CA LEU A 330 3.02 -18.97 -47.84
C LEU A 330 1.81 -19.84 -48.23
N HIS A 331 0.77 -19.90 -47.39
CA HIS A 331 -0.51 -20.46 -47.80
C HIS A 331 -1.32 -19.39 -48.53
N ASN A 332 -1.63 -19.68 -49.80
CA ASN A 332 -2.48 -18.96 -50.76
C ASN A 332 -1.96 -17.67 -51.41
N PRO A 333 -1.37 -17.74 -52.62
CA PRO A 333 -1.08 -16.59 -53.45
C PRO A 333 -2.26 -16.13 -54.35
N SER A 334 -3.48 -16.64 -54.21
CA SER A 334 -4.54 -16.46 -55.22
C SER A 334 -5.37 -15.17 -55.10
N LEU A 335 -4.94 -14.16 -54.34
CA LEU A 335 -5.70 -12.90 -54.13
C LEU A 335 -4.98 -11.65 -54.67
N ALA A 336 -4.11 -11.81 -55.67
CA ALA A 336 -3.45 -10.69 -56.34
C ALA A 336 -3.60 -10.78 -57.86
N PHE A 337 -4.84 -10.72 -58.37
CA PHE A 337 -5.07 -10.50 -59.80
C PHE A 337 -6.39 -9.73 -60.00
N LYS A 338 -6.41 -8.44 -59.64
CA LYS A 338 -7.41 -7.45 -60.11
C LYS A 338 -7.09 -6.01 -59.67
N SER A 339 -5.86 -5.56 -59.91
CA SER A 339 -5.54 -4.11 -60.00
C SER A 339 -4.14 -3.99 -60.60
N GLY A 340 -3.98 -3.10 -61.58
CA GLY A 340 -2.77 -2.94 -62.40
C GLY A 340 -1.55 -2.37 -61.66
N ILE A 341 -1.18 -2.97 -60.53
CA ILE A 341 0.06 -2.67 -59.80
C ILE A 341 1.16 -3.54 -60.43
N PRO A 342 2.29 -2.98 -60.88
CA PRO A 342 3.38 -3.76 -61.47
C PRO A 342 3.87 -4.79 -60.45
N VAL A 343 4.17 -6.01 -60.92
CA VAL A 343 4.61 -7.17 -60.10
C VAL A 343 5.77 -6.79 -59.16
N LEU A 344 6.65 -5.87 -59.59
CA LEU A 344 7.74 -5.34 -58.78
C LEU A 344 7.26 -4.58 -57.53
N GLY A 345 6.15 -3.84 -57.63
CA GLY A 345 5.55 -3.11 -56.50
C GLY A 345 4.91 -4.05 -55.47
N ILE A 346 4.28 -5.15 -55.91
CA ILE A 346 3.73 -6.17 -55.01
C ILE A 346 4.86 -6.91 -54.29
N VAL A 347 5.93 -7.26 -55.00
CA VAL A 347 7.11 -7.90 -54.40
C VAL A 347 7.78 -6.98 -53.39
N VAL A 348 7.93 -5.69 -53.66
CA VAL A 348 8.48 -4.71 -52.71
C VAL A 348 7.56 -4.55 -51.50
N VAL A 349 6.24 -4.48 -51.67
CA VAL A 349 5.30 -4.38 -50.54
C VAL A 349 5.30 -5.64 -49.69
N VAL A 350 5.34 -6.84 -50.30
CA VAL A 350 5.46 -8.10 -49.58
C VAL A 350 6.80 -8.21 -48.87
N ILE A 351 7.91 -7.79 -49.49
CA ILE A 351 9.23 -7.74 -48.84
C ILE A 351 9.21 -6.74 -47.69
N ILE A 352 8.60 -5.56 -47.84
CA ILE A 352 8.47 -4.58 -46.76
C ILE A 352 7.58 -5.14 -45.64
N ILE A 353 6.47 -5.80 -45.94
CA ILE A 353 5.61 -6.44 -44.93
C ILE A 353 6.35 -7.58 -44.25
N VAL A 354 7.10 -8.41 -44.99
CA VAL A 354 7.93 -9.48 -44.44
C VAL A 354 9.06 -8.90 -43.61
N ILE A 355 9.71 -7.80 -44.02
CA ILE A 355 10.74 -7.10 -43.23
C ILE A 355 10.11 -6.49 -41.98
N ILE A 356 8.93 -5.86 -42.07
CA ILE A 356 8.19 -5.31 -40.92
C ILE A 356 7.80 -6.44 -39.97
N LEU A 357 7.27 -7.56 -40.47
CA LEU A 357 6.94 -8.74 -39.68
C LEU A 357 8.18 -9.39 -39.09
N MET A 358 9.29 -9.46 -39.83
CA MET A 358 10.59 -9.96 -39.36
C MET A 358 11.15 -9.05 -38.27
N MET A 359 11.10 -7.73 -38.44
CA MET A 359 11.48 -6.72 -37.45
C MET A 359 10.56 -6.73 -36.21
N GLN A 360 9.28 -7.06 -36.39
CA GLN A 360 8.32 -7.28 -35.29
C GLN A 360 8.54 -8.63 -34.59
N SER A 361 9.12 -9.62 -35.27
CA SER A 361 9.38 -10.98 -34.75
C SER A 361 10.78 -11.19 -34.17
N SER A 362 11.65 -10.17 -34.18
CA SER A 362 13.09 -10.34 -33.91
C SER A 362 13.63 -9.71 -32.62
N VAL A 363 12.81 -9.30 -31.66
CA VAL A 363 13.33 -8.73 -30.40
C VAL A 363 13.02 -9.65 -29.24
N GLY A 364 14.01 -10.47 -28.85
CA GLY A 364 13.97 -11.16 -27.57
C GLY A 364 13.78 -10.17 -26.42
N ARG A 365 13.03 -10.58 -25.40
CA ARG A 365 12.72 -9.74 -24.22
C ARG A 365 13.99 -9.33 -23.47
N LYS A 366 14.12 -8.03 -23.14
CA LYS A 366 15.11 -7.51 -22.18
C LYS A 366 14.63 -7.66 -20.73
N LEU A 367 13.32 -7.50 -20.52
CA LEU A 367 12.66 -7.52 -19.22
C LEU A 367 12.98 -8.78 -18.47
N SER A 368 13.62 -8.69 -17.31
CA SER A 368 14.07 -9.86 -16.54
C SER A 368 13.47 -9.93 -15.14
N VAL A 369 12.91 -8.82 -14.67
CA VAL A 369 12.20 -8.73 -13.39
C VAL A 369 10.91 -7.94 -13.54
N PHE A 370 9.82 -8.53 -13.07
CA PHE A 370 8.52 -7.89 -12.94
C PHE A 370 8.11 -7.88 -11.47
N SER A 371 7.94 -6.69 -10.87
CA SER A 371 7.40 -6.57 -9.51
C SER A 371 6.00 -6.00 -9.55
N ASP A 372 5.03 -6.83 -9.19
CA ASP A 372 3.64 -6.44 -9.06
C ASP A 372 3.31 -6.01 -7.63
N VAL A 373 3.51 -4.72 -7.37
CA VAL A 373 3.22 -4.10 -6.06
C VAL A 373 1.71 -4.07 -5.78
N SER A 374 0.90 -4.16 -6.84
CA SER A 374 -0.56 -4.14 -6.75
C SER A 374 -1.17 -5.52 -7.00
N CYS A 375 -0.39 -6.58 -6.74
CA CYS A 375 -0.79 -7.96 -7.00
C CYS A 375 -2.15 -8.28 -6.36
N ASP A 376 -3.03 -8.85 -7.18
CA ASP A 376 -4.32 -9.39 -6.78
C ASP A 376 -4.66 -10.56 -7.69
N VAL A 377 -4.30 -11.76 -7.24
CA VAL A 377 -4.56 -13.02 -7.98
C VAL A 377 -6.03 -13.40 -7.99
N THR A 378 -6.87 -12.73 -7.20
CA THR A 378 -8.32 -12.96 -7.19
C THR A 378 -9.05 -12.16 -8.27
N ASN A 379 -8.36 -11.20 -8.91
CA ASN A 379 -8.93 -10.39 -9.97
C ASN A 379 -8.83 -11.10 -11.34
N PRO A 380 -9.95 -11.58 -11.92
CA PRO A 380 -9.93 -12.27 -13.22
C PRO A 380 -9.62 -11.32 -14.40
N HIS A 381 -9.49 -10.03 -14.15
CA HIS A 381 -9.21 -8.99 -15.13
C HIS A 381 -7.87 -8.28 -14.87
N SER A 382 -6.91 -9.01 -14.29
CA SER A 382 -5.53 -8.53 -14.18
C SER A 382 -5.01 -8.10 -15.55
N VAL A 383 -4.38 -6.93 -15.61
CA VAL A 383 -3.69 -6.44 -16.81
C VAL A 383 -2.32 -7.10 -17.01
N PHE A 384 -1.87 -7.93 -16.06
CA PHE A 384 -0.66 -8.74 -16.18
C PHE A 384 -0.97 -10.22 -15.91
N PRO A 385 -1.74 -10.90 -16.79
CA PRO A 385 -2.11 -12.31 -16.63
C PRO A 385 -0.94 -13.25 -16.99
N ILE A 386 0.15 -13.16 -16.23
CA ILE A 386 1.41 -13.89 -16.47
C ILE A 386 1.85 -14.75 -15.27
N TYR A 387 1.10 -14.70 -14.17
CA TYR A 387 1.27 -15.47 -12.94
C TYR A 387 -0.11 -15.67 -12.28
N ASP A 388 -0.27 -16.67 -11.41
CA ASP A 388 -1.56 -17.05 -10.81
C ASP A 388 -1.54 -17.23 -9.28
N HIS A 389 -0.39 -17.06 -8.63
CA HIS A 389 -0.24 -17.18 -7.18
C HIS A 389 0.65 -16.08 -6.59
N LEU A 390 0.50 -15.87 -5.27
CA LEU A 390 1.31 -14.90 -4.55
C LEU A 390 2.68 -15.52 -4.18
N THR A 391 3.74 -14.77 -4.42
CA THR A 391 5.07 -15.05 -3.85
C THR A 391 5.12 -14.66 -2.37
N SER A 392 6.16 -15.05 -1.64
CA SER A 392 6.29 -14.77 -0.20
C SER A 392 7.72 -14.35 0.17
N PHE A 393 7.95 -13.84 1.38
CA PHE A 393 9.33 -13.62 1.82
C PHE A 393 10.18 -14.89 1.92
N VAL A 394 9.57 -16.09 1.96
CA VAL A 394 10.31 -17.36 1.92
C VAL A 394 10.69 -17.72 0.48
N HIS A 395 9.77 -17.48 -0.46
CA HIS A 395 9.95 -17.69 -1.90
C HIS A 395 9.61 -16.37 -2.63
N PRO A 396 10.58 -15.42 -2.72
CA PRO A 396 10.31 -14.03 -3.10
C PRO A 396 9.93 -13.83 -4.55
N THR A 397 10.27 -14.80 -5.40
CA THR A 397 10.04 -14.73 -6.83
C THR A 397 9.48 -16.05 -7.37
N GLU A 398 8.86 -15.94 -8.54
CA GLU A 398 8.51 -17.05 -9.41
C GLU A 398 9.10 -16.80 -10.80
N CYS A 399 9.82 -17.77 -11.37
CA CYS A 399 10.31 -17.68 -12.73
C CYS A 399 9.21 -18.12 -13.72
N VAL A 400 8.64 -17.15 -14.45
CA VAL A 400 7.53 -17.39 -15.38
C VAL A 400 7.97 -17.66 -16.82
N ALA A 401 9.25 -17.42 -17.14
CA ALA A 401 9.88 -17.79 -18.40
C ALA A 401 11.40 -17.85 -18.27
N GLU A 402 12.04 -18.89 -18.80
CA GLU A 402 13.50 -19.08 -18.67
C GLU A 402 14.31 -18.37 -19.76
N GLN A 403 13.74 -18.23 -20.96
CA GLN A 403 14.42 -17.74 -22.16
C GLN A 403 13.78 -16.45 -22.68
N PRO A 404 14.53 -15.58 -23.41
CA PRO A 404 16.00 -15.63 -23.60
C PRO A 404 16.79 -15.22 -22.34
N THR A 405 16.13 -14.61 -21.37
CA THR A 405 16.62 -14.37 -20.00
C THR A 405 15.52 -14.75 -19.03
N PRO A 406 15.82 -15.28 -17.83
CA PRO A 406 14.79 -15.55 -16.84
C PRO A 406 13.93 -14.32 -16.55
N LEU A 407 12.60 -14.47 -16.56
CA LEU A 407 11.65 -13.47 -16.09
C LEU A 407 11.15 -13.87 -14.71
N GLU A 408 11.57 -13.13 -13.70
CA GLU A 408 11.15 -13.33 -12.32
C GLU A 408 9.99 -12.40 -11.98
N VAL A 409 8.94 -12.93 -11.39
CA VAL A 409 7.79 -12.19 -10.88
C VAL A 409 7.89 -12.07 -9.37
N ILE A 410 7.75 -10.86 -8.84
CA ILE A 410 7.56 -10.59 -7.40
C ILE A 410 6.10 -10.16 -7.22
N ALA A 411 5.32 -10.96 -6.51
CA ALA A 411 3.90 -10.72 -6.19
C ALA A 411 3.65 -10.96 -4.70
N ILE A 412 4.37 -10.22 -3.83
CA ILE A 412 4.23 -10.30 -2.37
C ILE A 412 3.18 -9.27 -1.93
N ASP A 413 2.11 -9.69 -1.27
CA ASP A 413 0.98 -8.84 -0.87
C ASP A 413 1.23 -8.02 0.42
N HIS A 414 2.34 -8.27 1.11
CA HIS A 414 2.70 -7.62 2.38
C HIS A 414 4.12 -7.04 2.40
N LEU A 415 4.59 -6.53 1.25
CA LEU A 415 5.89 -5.85 1.04
C LEU A 415 6.33 -4.90 2.17
N PRO A 416 5.47 -4.00 2.72
CA PRO A 416 5.91 -3.04 3.75
C PRO A 416 6.44 -3.70 5.03
N SER A 417 6.14 -4.99 5.27
CA SER A 417 6.61 -5.70 6.46
C SER A 417 8.13 -5.95 6.44
N LEU A 418 8.80 -5.76 5.29
CA LEU A 418 10.25 -5.86 5.17
C LEU A 418 10.98 -4.62 5.71
N VAL A 419 10.30 -3.49 5.87
CA VAL A 419 10.83 -2.26 6.49
C VAL A 419 9.79 -1.74 7.50
N PRO A 420 9.54 -2.49 8.59
CA PRO A 420 8.32 -2.33 9.38
C PRO A 420 8.27 -1.01 10.14
N ARG A 421 9.41 -0.50 10.62
CA ARG A 421 9.45 0.76 11.39
C ARG A 421 9.08 1.96 10.51
N GLU A 422 9.76 2.17 9.39
CA GLU A 422 9.45 3.29 8.49
C GLU A 422 8.10 3.12 7.80
N SER A 423 7.68 1.89 7.47
CA SER A 423 6.33 1.65 6.99
C SER A 423 5.26 2.03 8.02
N SER A 424 5.50 1.74 9.30
CA SER A 424 4.62 2.17 10.40
C SER A 424 4.65 3.68 10.58
N LYS A 425 5.81 4.32 10.35
CA LYS A 425 5.93 5.77 10.40
C LYS A 425 5.10 6.43 9.31
N GLU A 426 5.26 6.02 8.04
CA GLU A 426 4.48 6.57 6.93
C GLU A 426 2.97 6.39 7.12
N PHE A 427 2.55 5.23 7.65
CA PHE A 427 1.15 5.00 7.96
C PHE A 427 0.67 5.85 9.13
N GLY A 428 1.46 5.91 10.20
CA GLY A 428 1.22 6.67 11.42
C GLY A 428 1.06 8.16 11.14
N ASP A 429 1.95 8.75 10.33
CA ASP A 429 1.94 10.16 9.94
C ASP A 429 0.62 10.52 9.24
N LEU A 430 0.01 9.59 8.50
CA LEU A 430 -1.28 9.78 7.83
C LEU A 430 -2.46 9.58 8.80
N ILE A 431 -2.47 8.50 9.57
CA ILE A 431 -3.66 8.11 10.36
C ILE A 431 -3.82 8.94 11.64
N VAL A 432 -2.73 9.44 12.22
CA VAL A 432 -2.77 10.17 13.50
C VAL A 432 -3.62 11.45 13.41
N GLU A 433 -3.62 12.14 12.26
CA GLU A 433 -4.47 13.32 12.02
C GLU A 433 -5.96 12.98 12.15
N HIS A 434 -6.35 11.80 11.65
CA HIS A 434 -7.72 11.32 11.74
C HIS A 434 -8.07 10.84 13.15
N ILE A 435 -7.14 10.17 13.84
CA ILE A 435 -7.35 9.68 15.22
C ILE A 435 -7.51 10.85 16.20
N LEU A 436 -6.78 11.95 16.02
CA LEU A 436 -6.97 13.18 16.80
C LEU A 436 -8.39 13.77 16.67
N GLN A 437 -9.08 13.45 15.58
CA GLN A 437 -10.46 13.85 15.30
C GLN A 437 -11.40 12.63 15.29
N PHE A 438 -11.11 11.64 16.12
CA PHE A 438 -11.91 10.42 16.24
C PHE A 438 -13.39 10.74 16.46
N ASP A 439 -14.27 10.10 15.68
CA ASP A 439 -15.73 10.27 15.71
C ASP A 439 -16.25 11.69 15.41
N GLN A 440 -15.38 12.62 15.00
CA GLN A 440 -15.73 14.03 14.73
C GLN A 440 -15.81 14.35 13.23
N THR A 441 -15.42 13.41 12.35
CA THR A 441 -15.38 13.63 10.90
C THR A 441 -16.25 12.64 10.14
N PRO A 442 -16.74 13.00 8.94
CA PRO A 442 -17.50 12.08 8.10
C PRO A 442 -16.77 10.78 7.74
N VAL A 443 -15.43 10.76 7.80
CA VAL A 443 -14.62 9.56 7.57
C VAL A 443 -14.99 8.46 8.59
N TRP A 444 -15.08 8.84 9.88
CA TRP A 444 -15.42 7.91 10.96
C TRP A 444 -16.88 7.46 10.89
N SER A 445 -17.81 8.39 10.63
CA SER A 445 -19.24 8.07 10.54
C SER A 445 -19.55 7.13 9.36
N ARG A 446 -18.89 7.30 8.22
CA ARG A 446 -19.03 6.39 7.06
C ARG A 446 -18.54 4.98 7.38
N ALA A 447 -17.37 4.85 8.01
CA ALA A 447 -16.84 3.55 8.38
C ALA A 447 -17.70 2.84 9.43
N LEU A 448 -18.22 3.58 10.43
CA LEU A 448 -19.15 3.02 11.41
C LEU A 448 -20.46 2.56 10.77
N LYS A 449 -21.01 3.35 9.85
CA LYS A 449 -22.23 2.98 9.11
C LYS A 449 -22.04 1.67 8.35
N LEU A 450 -20.92 1.50 7.66
CA LEU A 450 -20.60 0.25 6.95
C LEU A 450 -20.50 -0.93 7.92
N PHE A 451 -19.87 -0.75 9.08
CA PHE A 451 -19.85 -1.78 10.11
C PHE A 451 -21.27 -2.13 10.60
N ASP A 452 -22.10 -1.14 10.90
CA ASP A 452 -23.47 -1.33 11.38
C ASP A 452 -24.32 -2.11 10.36
N GLU A 453 -24.19 -1.81 9.07
CA GLU A 453 -24.81 -2.58 7.98
C GLU A 453 -24.32 -4.04 7.94
N LYS A 454 -23.01 -4.27 8.13
CA LYS A 454 -22.41 -5.60 8.06
C LYS A 454 -22.69 -6.46 9.30
N VAL A 455 -22.85 -5.86 10.47
CA VAL A 455 -23.14 -6.58 11.73
C VAL A 455 -24.63 -6.84 11.91
N GLN A 456 -25.51 -6.05 11.28
CA GLN A 456 -26.97 -6.14 11.42
C GLN A 456 -27.53 -7.57 11.30
N PRO A 457 -27.13 -8.42 10.34
CA PRO A 457 -27.65 -9.78 10.21
C PRO A 457 -27.38 -10.69 11.42
N PHE A 458 -26.45 -10.31 12.29
CA PHE A 458 -26.02 -11.10 13.45
C PHE A 458 -26.54 -10.54 14.78
N LEU A 459 -27.21 -9.38 14.76
CA LEU A 459 -27.82 -8.80 15.94
C LEU A 459 -29.12 -9.54 16.31
N PRO A 460 -29.47 -9.63 17.60
CA PRO A 460 -30.77 -10.15 18.00
C PRO A 460 -31.90 -9.28 17.42
N PRO A 461 -33.07 -9.88 17.12
CA PRO A 461 -34.21 -9.12 16.60
C PRO A 461 -34.62 -8.02 17.57
N SER A 462 -34.95 -6.85 17.01
CA SER A 462 -35.40 -5.70 17.82
C SER A 462 -36.64 -6.07 18.62
N PRO A 463 -36.73 -5.69 19.92
CA PRO A 463 -37.92 -5.93 20.74
C PRO A 463 -39.22 -5.38 20.12
N ARG A 464 -39.13 -4.39 19.22
CA ARG A 464 -40.27 -3.78 18.52
C ARG A 464 -40.83 -4.60 17.35
N ALA A 465 -40.16 -5.69 16.93
CA ALA A 465 -40.67 -6.57 15.87
C ALA A 465 -41.42 -7.80 16.42
N ALA A 466 -41.48 -7.95 17.75
CA ALA A 466 -42.10 -9.07 18.45
C ALA A 466 -43.38 -8.69 19.24
N ALA A 467 -43.85 -7.46 19.08
CA ALA A 467 -45.12 -6.94 19.58
C ALA A 467 -45.90 -6.37 18.40
#